data_AF-A0A9W6WGF1-F1
#
_entry.id   AF-A0A9W6WGF1-F1
#
_cell.length_a   1.000
_cell.length_b   1.000
_cell.length_c   1.000
_cell.angle_alpha   90.00
_cell.angle_beta   90.00
_cell.angle_gamma   90.00
#
_symmetry.space_group_name_H-M   'P 1'
#
loop_
_entity.id
_entity.type
_entity.pdbx_description
1 polymer ?
#
loop_
_entity_poly.entity_id
_entity_poly.type
_entity_poly.pdbx_seq_one_letter_code
_entity_poly.pdbx_strand_id
1 'polypeptide(L)'
;MFSQLRSFIPSIYSPSSTSSRVITRNISLLSNIGPVPESQKTDKRVGRGAGSKLGKTSGRGQKGQKARGSVPDWFEGGQTPIYKLFPKRGFFRHQKLDLNEIPLIRIQKFYDAGKINLKDGETLTMSKMKEIGLITGTIKEGVSITGTGKYLYNLPISIEATKASGPAIEAIEKSGGKFTSKYYSKYLGYRIHHSPQWFLEKRGYLPIESKPIARRDILFYSNPERRGYLVDSEYVSQIQTKAEVANSNSKKIERKSELEKELELVSSKDKLILDDITKGASGFTNSKILSFDDLKKL
;
A
#
# COMPACT_ATOMS: atom_id res chain seq x y z
N MET A 1 38.96 -16.55 -81.87
CA MET A 1 38.65 -15.57 -82.93
C MET A 1 37.58 -14.62 -82.41
N PHE A 2 37.94 -13.34 -82.29
CA PHE A 2 37.11 -12.13 -82.10
C PHE A 2 36.18 -12.11 -80.87
N SER A 3 36.42 -11.39 -79.77
CA SER A 3 36.71 -9.96 -79.58
C SER A 3 35.66 -9.01 -80.23
N GLN A 4 34.62 -8.66 -79.48
CA GLN A 4 33.95 -7.36 -79.65
C GLN A 4 33.60 -6.78 -78.28
N LEU A 5 34.43 -5.82 -77.87
CA LEU A 5 34.17 -4.85 -76.83
C LEU A 5 32.99 -3.98 -77.27
N ARG A 6 31.88 -4.03 -76.53
CA ARG A 6 30.83 -3.00 -76.63
C ARG A 6 31.06 -1.99 -75.52
N SER A 7 31.40 -0.78 -75.94
CA SER A 7 31.60 0.43 -75.15
C SER A 7 30.40 0.72 -74.24
N PHE A 8 30.66 0.83 -72.94
CA PHE A 8 29.76 1.46 -71.97
C PHE A 8 29.72 2.97 -72.27
N ILE A 9 28.60 3.43 -72.83
CA ILE A 9 28.26 4.86 -72.86
C ILE A 9 27.46 5.12 -71.57
N PRO A 10 27.93 5.96 -70.64
CA PRO A 10 27.12 6.35 -69.50
C PRO A 10 25.95 7.18 -70.03
N SER A 11 24.73 6.71 -69.77
CA SER A 11 23.51 7.47 -69.99
C SER A 11 23.60 8.76 -69.18
N ILE A 12 23.54 9.89 -69.90
CA ILE A 12 23.57 11.23 -69.35
C ILE A 12 22.37 11.36 -68.41
N TYR A 13 22.68 11.55 -67.14
CA TYR A 13 21.74 11.87 -66.07
C TYR A 13 20.92 13.09 -66.51
N SER A 14 19.63 12.91 -66.76
CA SER A 14 18.74 14.06 -66.97
C SER A 14 18.66 14.84 -65.65
N PRO A 15 18.80 16.18 -65.65
CA PRO A 15 18.59 16.93 -64.43
C PRO A 15 17.12 16.77 -64.06
N SER A 16 16.85 16.02 -63.00
CA SER A 16 15.55 16.06 -62.32
C SER A 16 15.29 17.52 -62.00
N SER A 17 14.25 18.10 -62.62
CA SER A 17 13.81 19.44 -62.32
C SER A 17 13.61 19.55 -60.82
N THR A 18 14.49 20.32 -60.17
CA THR A 18 14.26 20.80 -58.82
C THR A 18 13.04 21.71 -58.92
N SER A 19 11.86 21.12 -58.77
CA SER A 19 10.64 21.85 -58.49
C SER A 19 10.88 22.57 -57.17
N SER A 20 11.38 23.80 -57.28
CA SER A 20 11.40 24.76 -56.19
C SER A 20 9.96 24.83 -55.70
N ARG A 21 9.69 24.20 -54.56
CA ARG A 21 8.39 24.29 -53.88
C ARG A 21 8.10 25.78 -53.77
N VAL A 22 7.21 26.27 -54.62
CA VAL A 22 6.69 27.63 -54.50
C VAL A 22 5.99 27.62 -53.15
N ILE A 23 6.59 28.29 -52.17
CA ILE A 23 5.97 28.52 -50.87
C ILE A 23 4.83 29.48 -51.16
N THR A 24 3.69 28.95 -51.59
CA THR A 24 2.47 29.72 -51.67
C THR A 24 2.16 30.17 -50.25
N ARG A 25 2.20 31.49 -50.01
CA ARG A 25 1.70 32.08 -48.78
C ARG A 25 0.20 31.84 -48.77
N ASN A 26 -0.23 30.70 -48.23
CA ASN A 26 -1.64 30.40 -48.07
C ASN A 26 -2.25 31.50 -47.20
N ILE A 27 -3.32 32.14 -47.67
CA ILE A 27 -4.01 33.25 -46.99
C ILE A 27 -4.51 32.82 -45.59
N SER A 28 -4.75 31.53 -45.38
CA SER A 28 -4.93 30.96 -44.04
C SER A 28 -4.27 29.59 -43.94
N LEU A 29 -3.65 29.32 -42.78
CA LEU A 29 -3.04 28.02 -42.48
C LEU A 29 -4.09 26.94 -42.18
N LEU A 30 -5.32 27.34 -41.83
CA LEU A 30 -6.40 26.44 -41.41
C LEU A 30 -6.83 25.46 -42.51
N SER A 31 -6.77 25.86 -43.79
CA SER A 31 -7.20 25.02 -44.91
C SER A 31 -6.19 23.95 -45.32
N ASN A 32 -4.98 23.94 -44.75
CA ASN A 32 -3.90 23.02 -45.10
C ASN A 32 -3.38 22.21 -43.90
N ILE A 33 -4.16 22.13 -42.82
CA ILE A 33 -3.84 21.30 -41.66
C ILE A 33 -4.33 19.87 -41.95
N GLY A 34 -3.41 18.92 -41.90
CA GLY A 34 -3.71 17.50 -41.91
C GLY A 34 -3.24 16.84 -40.61
N PRO A 35 -3.81 15.69 -40.22
CA PRO A 35 -3.25 14.88 -39.15
C PRO A 35 -1.84 14.40 -39.52
N VAL A 36 -1.04 14.05 -38.51
CA VAL A 36 0.24 13.34 -38.72
C VAL A 36 -0.03 12.10 -39.58
N PRO A 37 0.80 11.81 -40.60
CA PRO A 37 0.62 10.63 -41.44
C PRO A 37 0.43 9.39 -40.58
N GLU A 38 -0.52 8.52 -40.98
CA GLU A 38 -0.91 7.29 -40.26
C GLU A 38 -1.62 7.47 -38.91
N SER A 39 -1.82 8.70 -38.42
CA SER A 39 -2.65 8.95 -37.23
C SER A 39 -4.12 8.61 -37.46
N GLN A 40 -4.58 8.64 -38.71
CA GLN A 40 -5.94 8.30 -39.12
C GLN A 40 -5.91 7.11 -40.07
N LYS A 41 -6.81 6.14 -39.86
CA LYS A 41 -7.00 4.99 -40.74
C LYS A 41 -8.37 5.10 -41.41
N THR A 42 -8.46 4.69 -42.67
CA THR A 42 -9.74 4.66 -43.38
C THR A 42 -10.65 3.58 -42.81
N ASP A 43 -11.88 3.95 -42.46
CA ASP A 43 -12.88 2.99 -41.97
C ASP A 43 -13.24 1.93 -43.01
N LYS A 44 -13.33 0.69 -42.56
CA LYS A 44 -13.76 -0.43 -43.39
C LYS A 44 -15.26 -0.34 -43.66
N ARG A 45 -15.65 0.04 -44.87
CA ARG A 45 -17.05 0.09 -45.32
C ARG A 45 -17.43 -1.20 -46.05
N VAL A 46 -18.38 -1.96 -45.48
CA VAL A 46 -18.86 -3.23 -46.07
C VAL A 46 -20.06 -2.99 -47.01
N GLY A 47 -20.29 -3.91 -47.96
CA GLY A 47 -21.45 -3.85 -48.87
C GLY A 47 -21.33 -2.82 -50.01
N ARG A 48 -20.11 -2.39 -50.37
CA ARG A 48 -19.85 -1.37 -51.41
C ARG A 48 -19.35 -1.97 -52.73
N GLY A 49 -20.09 -2.95 -53.27
CA GLY A 49 -19.77 -3.60 -54.56
C GLY A 49 -18.53 -4.51 -54.54
N ALA A 50 -18.31 -5.26 -55.62
CA ALA A 50 -17.26 -6.29 -55.69
C ALA A 50 -15.83 -5.72 -55.62
N GLY A 51 -15.59 -4.54 -56.20
CA GLY A 51 -14.28 -3.87 -56.18
C GLY A 51 -13.78 -3.49 -54.77
N SER A 52 -14.69 -3.37 -53.80
CA SER A 52 -14.34 -3.11 -52.39
C SER A 52 -13.75 -4.32 -51.65
N LYS A 53 -13.70 -5.50 -52.28
CA LYS A 53 -13.36 -6.82 -51.68
C LYS A 53 -14.33 -7.30 -50.59
N LEU A 54 -15.28 -6.46 -50.15
CA LEU A 54 -16.23 -6.72 -49.06
C LEU A 54 -17.69 -6.56 -49.52
N GLY A 55 -17.94 -6.77 -50.81
CA GLY A 55 -19.25 -6.57 -51.42
C GLY A 55 -20.25 -7.69 -51.11
N LYS A 56 -20.02 -8.89 -51.66
CA LYS A 56 -21.03 -9.98 -51.70
C LYS A 56 -21.56 -10.42 -50.33
N THR A 57 -20.67 -10.68 -49.38
CA THR A 57 -21.03 -11.19 -48.05
C THR A 57 -20.81 -10.19 -46.93
N SER A 58 -20.39 -8.95 -47.26
CA SER A 58 -20.07 -7.91 -46.27
C SER A 58 -19.10 -8.36 -45.17
N GLY A 59 -18.25 -9.35 -45.45
CA GLY A 59 -17.31 -9.92 -44.47
C GLY A 59 -17.93 -10.89 -43.45
N ARG A 60 -19.22 -11.26 -43.58
CA ARG A 60 -19.93 -12.16 -42.65
C ARG A 60 -19.78 -13.66 -42.97
N GLY A 61 -19.12 -14.01 -44.07
CA GLY A 61 -19.02 -15.37 -44.57
C GLY A 61 -20.25 -15.81 -45.38
N GLN A 62 -20.35 -17.11 -45.69
CA GLN A 62 -21.52 -17.70 -46.34
C GLN A 62 -22.63 -18.01 -45.32
N LYS A 63 -23.69 -18.71 -45.74
CA LYS A 63 -24.82 -19.15 -44.91
C LYS A 63 -24.43 -19.58 -43.48
N GLY A 64 -25.34 -19.44 -42.53
CA GLY A 64 -25.16 -19.87 -41.14
C GLY A 64 -25.69 -18.83 -40.16
N GLN A 65 -25.69 -19.16 -38.87
CA GLN A 65 -26.23 -18.29 -37.83
C GLN A 65 -25.45 -16.97 -37.69
N LYS A 66 -24.11 -17.01 -37.76
CA LYS A 66 -23.27 -15.78 -37.72
C LYS A 66 -23.48 -14.87 -38.93
N ALA A 67 -23.86 -15.42 -40.08
CA ALA A 67 -24.15 -14.62 -41.27
C ALA A 67 -25.53 -13.94 -41.21
N ARG A 68 -26.53 -14.60 -40.61
CA ARG A 68 -27.94 -14.14 -40.58
C ARG A 68 -28.36 -13.48 -39.26
N GLY A 69 -27.62 -13.70 -38.18
CA GLY A 69 -27.95 -13.24 -36.84
C GLY A 69 -26.71 -13.07 -35.96
N SER A 70 -26.90 -13.16 -34.64
CA SER A 70 -25.82 -13.06 -33.66
C SER A 70 -25.74 -14.32 -32.79
N VAL A 71 -24.52 -14.66 -32.39
CA VAL A 71 -24.22 -15.69 -31.40
C VAL A 71 -23.21 -15.05 -30.45
N PRO A 72 -23.37 -15.19 -29.12
CA PRO A 72 -22.37 -14.71 -28.18
C PRO A 72 -21.00 -15.31 -28.49
N ASP A 73 -19.94 -14.51 -28.46
CA ASP A 73 -18.61 -14.95 -28.87
C ASP A 73 -18.06 -16.09 -27.99
N TRP A 74 -18.51 -16.16 -26.73
CA TRP A 74 -18.12 -17.19 -25.76
C TRP A 74 -19.01 -18.45 -25.78
N PHE A 75 -19.93 -18.58 -26.74
CA PHE A 75 -20.81 -19.75 -26.82
C PHE A 75 -20.08 -20.98 -27.39
N GLU A 76 -19.98 -22.04 -26.59
CA GLU A 76 -19.26 -23.29 -26.91
C GLU A 76 -20.14 -24.35 -27.61
N GLY A 77 -21.23 -23.94 -28.27
CA GLY A 77 -22.00 -24.85 -29.13
C GLY A 77 -22.92 -25.86 -28.42
N GLY A 78 -23.10 -25.74 -27.11
CA GLY A 78 -23.98 -26.61 -26.30
C GLY A 78 -23.26 -27.44 -25.24
N GLN A 79 -21.93 -27.48 -25.28
CA GLN A 79 -21.11 -28.00 -24.19
C GLN A 79 -21.27 -27.13 -22.93
N THR A 80 -21.07 -27.71 -21.74
CA THR A 80 -20.95 -26.94 -20.50
C THR A 80 -19.81 -25.94 -20.63
N PRO A 81 -20.08 -24.63 -20.61
CA PRO A 81 -19.09 -23.62 -20.95
C PRO A 81 -18.00 -23.51 -19.89
N ILE A 82 -16.82 -23.02 -20.28
CA ILE A 82 -15.63 -22.95 -19.43
C ILE A 82 -15.86 -22.27 -18.07
N TYR A 83 -16.68 -21.22 -18.03
CA TYR A 83 -17.01 -20.50 -16.79
C TYR A 83 -17.93 -21.27 -15.83
N LYS A 84 -18.51 -22.39 -16.29
CA LYS A 84 -19.26 -23.35 -15.47
C LYS A 84 -18.48 -24.62 -15.14
N LEU A 85 -17.51 -25.01 -15.98
CA LEU A 85 -16.69 -26.21 -15.76
C LEU A 85 -15.90 -26.14 -14.45
N PHE A 86 -15.33 -24.96 -14.15
CA PHE A 86 -14.52 -24.78 -12.95
C PHE A 86 -15.35 -24.23 -11.78
N PRO A 87 -15.12 -24.73 -10.55
CA PRO A 87 -15.78 -24.18 -9.38
C PRO A 87 -15.28 -22.76 -9.10
N LYS A 88 -16.17 -21.90 -8.62
CA LYS A 88 -15.79 -20.57 -8.13
C LYS A 88 -14.95 -20.73 -6.86
N ARG A 89 -13.69 -20.27 -6.90
CA ARG A 89 -12.76 -20.35 -5.76
C ARG A 89 -12.57 -18.99 -5.11
N GLY A 90 -12.51 -18.96 -3.77
CA GLY A 90 -12.30 -17.76 -2.98
C GLY A 90 -13.54 -16.87 -2.83
N PHE A 91 -13.34 -15.70 -2.24
CA PHE A 91 -14.38 -14.69 -2.04
C PHE A 91 -13.77 -13.29 -2.12
N PHE A 92 -14.58 -12.27 -2.43
CA PHE A 92 -14.12 -10.88 -2.41
C PHE A 92 -14.22 -10.30 -1.00
N ARG A 93 -13.08 -9.91 -0.42
CA ARG A 93 -13.02 -9.30 0.91
C ARG A 93 -13.29 -7.79 0.83
N HIS A 94 -14.54 -7.37 1.10
CA HIS A 94 -14.95 -5.96 1.06
C HIS A 94 -14.20 -5.02 2.03
N GLN A 95 -13.68 -5.56 3.13
CA GLN A 95 -12.95 -4.80 4.15
C GLN A 95 -11.43 -4.76 3.92
N LYS A 96 -10.95 -5.27 2.77
CA LYS A 96 -9.52 -5.22 2.45
C LYS A 96 -9.11 -3.78 2.19
N LEU A 97 -8.03 -3.37 2.86
CA LEU A 97 -7.42 -2.09 2.59
C LEU A 97 -6.56 -2.16 1.31
N ASP A 98 -6.84 -1.30 0.35
CA ASP A 98 -6.05 -1.12 -0.88
C ASP A 98 -5.13 0.09 -0.69
N LEU A 99 -3.86 -0.20 -0.42
CA LEU A 99 -2.85 0.78 -0.05
C LEU A 99 -1.89 0.99 -1.22
N ASN A 100 -1.48 2.23 -1.43
CA ASN A 100 -0.46 2.54 -2.42
C ASN A 100 0.91 2.14 -1.86
N GLU A 101 1.58 1.22 -2.54
CA GLU A 101 2.89 0.73 -2.12
C GLU A 101 3.99 1.68 -2.57
N ILE A 102 4.88 2.05 -1.64
CA ILE A 102 6.00 2.94 -1.88
C ILE A 102 7.28 2.23 -1.44
N PRO A 103 8.16 1.86 -2.36
CA PRO A 103 9.44 1.27 -2.00
C PRO A 103 10.42 2.37 -1.54
N LEU A 104 11.30 2.05 -0.58
CA LEU A 104 12.32 2.98 -0.08
C LEU A 104 13.23 3.54 -1.19
N ILE A 105 13.55 2.72 -2.21
CA ILE A 105 14.35 3.19 -3.36
C ILE A 105 13.71 4.37 -4.09
N ARG A 106 12.37 4.45 -4.10
CA ARG A 106 11.66 5.56 -4.75
C ARG A 106 11.81 6.84 -3.94
N ILE A 107 11.77 6.74 -2.61
CA ILE A 107 12.01 7.88 -1.72
C ILE A 107 13.43 8.40 -1.91
N GLN A 108 14.42 7.51 -1.92
CA GLN A 108 15.81 7.87 -2.18
C GLN A 108 15.98 8.61 -3.51
N LYS A 109 15.46 8.05 -4.61
CA LYS A 109 15.55 8.67 -5.94
C LYS A 109 14.91 10.06 -6.00
N PHE A 110 13.82 10.28 -5.28
CA PHE A 110 13.17 11.59 -5.22
C PHE A 110 13.98 12.59 -4.41
N TYR A 111 14.66 12.14 -3.36
CA TYR A 111 15.60 12.95 -2.61
C TYR A 111 16.81 13.33 -3.48
N ASP A 112 17.43 12.35 -4.14
CA ASP A 112 18.60 12.56 -5.01
C ASP A 112 18.27 13.54 -6.16
N ALA A 113 17.02 13.52 -6.65
CA ALA A 113 16.52 14.44 -7.65
C ALA A 113 16.15 15.84 -7.10
N GLY A 114 16.34 16.10 -5.80
CA GLY A 114 16.02 17.37 -5.15
C GLY A 114 14.54 17.70 -5.08
N LYS A 115 13.65 16.70 -5.18
CA LYS A 115 12.19 16.91 -5.19
C LYS A 115 11.56 16.90 -3.80
N ILE A 116 12.24 16.29 -2.83
CA ILE A 116 11.74 16.21 -1.46
C ILE A 116 12.10 17.51 -0.72
N ASN A 117 11.16 18.46 -0.77
CA ASN A 117 11.26 19.74 -0.08
C ASN A 117 10.67 19.61 1.33
N LEU A 118 11.45 19.03 2.25
CA LEU A 118 11.10 18.99 3.67
C LEU A 118 11.86 20.10 4.40
N LYS A 119 11.18 20.83 5.29
CA LYS A 119 11.87 21.70 6.24
C LYS A 119 12.52 20.86 7.34
N ASP A 120 13.52 21.40 8.02
CA ASP A 120 14.17 20.71 9.15
C ASP A 120 13.13 20.34 10.21
N GLY A 121 13.08 19.04 10.54
CA GLY A 121 12.12 18.47 11.50
C GLY A 121 10.71 18.20 10.95
N GLU A 122 10.43 18.51 9.68
CA GLU A 122 9.12 18.23 9.07
C GLU A 122 8.98 16.73 8.77
N THR A 123 7.80 16.17 9.03
CA THR A 123 7.52 14.76 8.73
C THR A 123 7.06 14.59 7.29
N LEU A 124 7.58 13.56 6.61
CA LEU A 124 7.09 13.13 5.32
C LEU A 124 5.75 12.42 5.50
N THR A 125 4.68 13.21 5.55
CA THR A 125 3.29 12.75 5.65
C THR A 125 2.74 12.35 4.29
N MET A 126 1.65 11.57 4.29
CA MET A 126 0.99 11.14 3.04
C MET A 126 0.48 12.30 2.16
N SER A 127 0.12 13.47 2.72
CA SER A 127 -0.24 14.65 1.91
C SER A 127 0.96 15.17 1.13
N LYS A 128 2.09 15.36 1.84
CA LYS A 128 3.37 15.78 1.26
C LYS A 128 3.85 14.83 0.18
N MET A 129 3.74 13.51 0.41
CA MET A 129 4.07 12.51 -0.61
C MET A 129 3.26 12.71 -1.91
N LYS A 130 2.01 13.14 -1.82
CA LYS A 130 1.19 13.43 -3.01
C LYS A 130 1.53 14.78 -3.63
N GLU A 131 1.74 15.81 -2.83
CA GLU A 131 2.15 17.14 -3.28
C GLU A 131 3.48 17.10 -4.05
N ILE A 132 4.45 16.33 -3.57
CA ILE A 132 5.76 16.11 -4.21
C ILE A 132 5.64 15.24 -5.48
N GLY A 133 4.53 14.51 -5.65
CA GLY A 133 4.38 13.53 -6.72
C GLY A 133 5.13 12.21 -6.48
N LEU A 134 5.53 11.94 -5.22
CA LEU A 134 6.04 10.63 -4.81
C LEU A 134 4.95 9.57 -5.08
N ILE A 135 3.70 9.92 -4.80
CA ILE A 135 2.51 9.15 -5.16
C ILE A 135 1.75 9.91 -6.24
N THR A 136 1.46 9.24 -7.35
CA THR A 136 0.64 9.77 -8.43
C THR A 136 -0.78 9.18 -8.36
N GLY A 137 -1.77 9.99 -8.73
CA GLY A 137 -3.17 9.58 -8.83
C GLY A 137 -3.95 9.68 -7.52
N THR A 138 -5.09 9.00 -7.48
CA THR A 138 -5.95 8.95 -6.29
C THR A 138 -5.34 8.02 -5.26
N ILE A 139 -5.15 8.52 -4.05
CA ILE A 139 -4.74 7.67 -2.94
C ILE A 139 -6.01 6.98 -2.45
N LYS A 140 -6.03 5.65 -2.56
CA LYS A 140 -7.22 4.84 -2.33
C LYS A 140 -7.63 4.91 -0.86
N GLU A 141 -6.88 4.20 -0.01
CA GLU A 141 -7.20 4.08 1.42
C GLU A 141 -5.99 4.34 2.32
N GLY A 142 -4.82 4.63 1.73
CA GLY A 142 -3.61 4.95 2.46
C GLY A 142 -2.33 4.55 1.71
N VAL A 143 -1.23 4.49 2.46
CA VAL A 143 0.11 4.25 1.94
C VAL A 143 0.80 3.15 2.73
N SER A 144 1.45 2.23 2.02
CA SER A 144 2.27 1.17 2.59
C SER A 144 3.73 1.35 2.16
N ILE A 145 4.64 1.48 3.12
CA ILE A 145 6.09 1.58 2.82
C ILE A 145 6.70 0.18 2.77
N THR A 146 7.41 -0.11 1.70
CA THR A 146 8.01 -1.42 1.43
C THR A 146 9.53 -1.35 1.47
N GLY A 147 10.18 -2.36 2.03
CA GLY A 147 11.64 -2.43 2.23
C GLY A 147 12.48 -2.62 0.97
N THR A 148 11.91 -2.48 -0.22
CA THR A 148 12.63 -2.58 -1.48
C THR A 148 13.62 -1.41 -1.62
N GLY A 149 14.91 -1.74 -1.70
CA GLY A 149 15.99 -0.74 -1.72
C GLY A 149 16.54 -0.34 -0.36
N LYS A 150 16.26 -1.12 0.70
CA LYS A 150 16.73 -0.83 2.08
C LYS A 150 18.22 -0.52 2.22
N TYR A 151 19.08 -1.13 1.40
CA TYR A 151 20.54 -0.93 1.49
C TYR A 151 21.02 0.40 0.90
N LEU A 152 20.23 1.00 0.01
CA LEU A 152 20.53 2.27 -0.64
C LEU A 152 19.89 3.45 0.08
N TYR A 153 19.01 3.19 1.04
CA TYR A 153 18.28 4.21 1.79
C TYR A 153 19.14 4.74 2.92
N ASN A 154 19.48 6.03 2.90
CA ASN A 154 20.37 6.67 3.87
C ASN A 154 19.80 7.99 4.44
N LEU A 155 18.48 8.14 4.42
CA LEU A 155 17.82 9.41 4.72
C LEU A 155 17.35 9.50 6.18
N PRO A 156 17.81 10.51 6.96
CA PRO A 156 17.38 10.74 8.34
C PRO A 156 16.05 11.49 8.40
N ILE A 157 15.02 10.99 7.70
CA ILE A 157 13.70 11.64 7.59
C ILE A 157 12.69 10.94 8.49
N SER A 158 11.82 11.72 9.13
CA SER A 158 10.64 11.19 9.83
C SER A 158 9.52 10.91 8.82
N ILE A 159 9.07 9.67 8.70
CA ILE A 159 8.04 9.27 7.73
C ILE A 159 6.76 8.82 8.44
N GLU A 160 5.62 9.32 7.95
CA GLU A 160 4.31 8.92 8.42
C GLU A 160 3.50 8.27 7.29
N ALA A 161 3.03 7.05 7.51
CA ALA A 161 2.18 6.32 6.57
C ALA A 161 1.19 5.41 7.29
N THR A 162 0.31 4.73 6.55
CA THR A 162 -0.66 3.80 7.13
C THR A 162 0.02 2.56 7.72
N LYS A 163 1.02 2.01 7.02
CA LYS A 163 1.85 0.91 7.53
C LYS A 163 3.20 0.88 6.84
N ALA A 164 4.13 0.12 7.41
CA ALA A 164 5.38 -0.26 6.76
C ALA A 164 5.70 -1.75 6.97
N SER A 165 6.50 -2.32 6.08
CA SER A 165 7.11 -3.63 6.30
C SER A 165 8.21 -3.54 7.36
N GLY A 166 8.39 -4.57 8.19
CA GLY A 166 9.48 -4.67 9.18
C GLY A 166 10.87 -4.26 8.66
N PRO A 167 11.36 -4.83 7.53
CA PRO A 167 12.66 -4.43 6.97
C PRO A 167 12.72 -2.97 6.50
N ALA A 168 11.59 -2.33 6.21
CA ALA A 168 11.57 -0.89 5.90
C ALA A 168 11.73 -0.05 7.17
N ILE A 169 11.06 -0.43 8.25
CA ILE A 169 11.16 0.24 9.56
C ILE A 169 12.61 0.19 10.04
N GLU A 170 13.23 -0.99 10.01
CA GLU A 170 14.64 -1.17 10.38
C GLU A 170 15.58 -0.30 9.55
N ALA A 171 15.35 -0.18 8.24
CA ALA A 171 16.20 0.63 7.36
C ALA A 171 16.04 2.14 7.61
N ILE A 172 14.81 2.60 7.88
CA ILE A 172 14.53 3.99 8.26
C ILE A 172 15.21 4.33 9.59
N GLU A 173 15.13 3.44 10.58
CA GLU A 173 15.75 3.66 11.89
C GLU A 173 17.28 3.60 11.83
N LYS A 174 17.85 2.68 11.03
CA LYS A 174 19.31 2.60 10.79
C LYS A 174 19.89 3.85 10.16
N SER A 175 19.09 4.57 9.36
CA SER A 175 19.49 5.84 8.75
C SER A 175 19.23 7.06 9.65
N GLY A 176 18.79 6.85 10.90
CA GLY A 176 18.49 7.92 11.86
C GLY A 176 17.12 8.57 11.65
N GLY A 177 16.28 8.02 10.78
CA GLY A 177 14.90 8.45 10.60
C GLY A 177 13.95 7.86 11.64
N LYS A 178 12.71 8.33 11.66
CA LYS A 178 11.63 7.83 12.52
C LYS A 178 10.43 7.42 11.68
N PHE A 179 9.91 6.22 11.87
CA PHE A 179 8.67 5.80 11.23
C PHE A 179 7.50 5.83 12.22
N THR A 180 6.36 6.39 11.80
CA THR A 180 5.10 6.35 12.57
C THR A 180 3.99 5.78 11.69
N SER A 181 3.33 4.73 12.16
CA SER A 181 2.11 4.22 11.50
C SER A 181 0.86 4.91 12.07
N LYS A 182 0.14 5.63 11.20
CA LYS A 182 -1.03 6.42 11.57
C LYS A 182 -2.30 5.95 10.87
N TYR A 183 -3.39 5.88 11.63
CA TYR A 183 -4.71 5.52 11.14
C TYR A 183 -5.41 6.71 10.48
N TYR A 184 -6.05 6.47 9.34
CA TYR A 184 -7.01 7.38 8.73
C TYR A 184 -8.28 6.60 8.39
N SER A 185 -9.45 7.19 8.66
CA SER A 185 -10.70 6.58 8.23
C SER A 185 -10.81 6.59 6.71
N LYS A 186 -11.48 5.54 6.22
CA LYS A 186 -11.80 5.38 4.80
C LYS A 186 -12.59 6.59 4.30
N TYR A 187 -12.14 7.17 3.19
CA TYR A 187 -12.66 8.38 2.55
C TYR A 187 -12.46 9.68 3.34
N LEU A 188 -13.12 9.86 4.49
CA LEU A 188 -13.20 11.16 5.17
C LEU A 188 -11.85 11.56 5.79
N GLY A 189 -11.27 10.72 6.65
CA GLY A 189 -10.01 11.02 7.33
C GLY A 189 -8.87 11.26 6.35
N TYR A 190 -8.79 10.44 5.30
CA TYR A 190 -7.75 10.60 4.28
C TYR A 190 -7.92 11.91 3.48
N ARG A 191 -9.17 12.25 3.12
CA ARG A 191 -9.46 13.48 2.37
C ARG A 191 -9.16 14.73 3.19
N ILE A 192 -9.43 14.71 4.50
CA ILE A 192 -9.09 15.77 5.44
C ILE A 192 -7.60 16.02 5.44
N HIS A 193 -6.81 14.96 5.57
CA HIS A 193 -5.36 15.04 5.61
C HIS A 193 -4.74 15.51 4.28
N HIS A 194 -5.23 15.00 3.16
CA HIS A 194 -4.68 15.32 1.84
C HIS A 194 -5.17 16.66 1.28
N SER A 195 -6.41 17.05 1.56
CA SER A 195 -7.05 18.24 0.97
C SER A 195 -7.82 19.04 2.02
N PRO A 196 -7.15 19.57 3.06
CA PRO A 196 -7.82 20.30 4.14
C PRO A 196 -8.47 21.60 3.65
N GLN A 197 -7.83 22.27 2.69
CA GLN A 197 -8.29 23.54 2.13
C GLN A 197 -9.71 23.48 1.57
N TRP A 198 -10.07 22.36 0.91
CA TRP A 198 -11.42 22.17 0.40
C TRP A 198 -12.48 22.19 1.52
N PHE A 199 -12.18 21.65 2.71
CA PHE A 199 -13.10 21.68 3.84
C PHE A 199 -13.23 23.07 4.44
N LEU A 200 -12.11 23.80 4.55
CA LEU A 200 -12.10 25.18 5.01
C LEU A 200 -12.93 26.07 4.07
N GLU A 201 -12.76 25.95 2.75
CA GLU A 201 -13.51 26.73 1.77
C GLU A 201 -15.00 26.38 1.73
N LYS A 202 -15.36 25.09 1.87
CA LYS A 202 -16.76 24.65 1.75
C LYS A 202 -17.55 24.70 3.04
N ARG A 203 -16.90 24.52 4.18
CA ARG A 203 -17.56 24.40 5.49
C ARG A 203 -17.07 25.41 6.53
N GLY A 204 -15.92 26.05 6.32
CA GLY A 204 -15.31 26.97 7.29
C GLY A 204 -14.58 26.28 8.44
N TYR A 205 -14.52 24.94 8.47
CA TYR A 205 -13.82 24.18 9.51
C TYR A 205 -13.28 22.85 9.00
N LEU A 206 -12.29 22.30 9.70
CA LEU A 206 -11.75 20.98 9.43
C LEU A 206 -12.39 19.93 10.36
N PRO A 207 -13.00 18.85 9.84
CA PRO A 207 -13.50 17.78 10.69
C PRO A 207 -12.37 17.07 11.44
N ILE A 208 -12.67 16.58 12.64
CA ILE A 208 -11.71 15.90 13.51
C ILE A 208 -11.36 14.52 12.95
N GLU A 209 -10.10 14.09 13.09
CA GLU A 209 -9.66 12.75 12.73
C GLU A 209 -10.33 11.69 13.63
N SER A 210 -10.92 10.67 13.02
CA SER A 210 -11.57 9.57 13.73
C SER A 210 -10.55 8.60 14.34
N LYS A 211 -10.80 8.15 15.57
CA LYS A 211 -10.06 7.03 16.17
C LYS A 211 -10.45 5.69 15.52
N PRO A 212 -9.57 4.67 15.49
CA PRO A 212 -9.90 3.36 14.95
C PRO A 212 -10.91 2.67 15.86
N ILE A 213 -11.99 2.17 15.26
CA ILE A 213 -13.07 1.50 15.99
C ILE A 213 -12.91 -0.02 15.95
N ALA A 214 -12.43 -0.56 14.83
CA ALA A 214 -12.28 -2.00 14.66
C ALA A 214 -11.15 -2.53 15.54
N ARG A 215 -11.42 -3.60 16.31
CA ARG A 215 -10.42 -4.24 17.20
C ARG A 215 -9.10 -4.55 16.49
N ARG A 216 -9.17 -5.03 15.24
CA ARG A 216 -7.97 -5.32 14.41
C ARG A 216 -7.09 -4.09 14.18
N ASP A 217 -7.70 -2.92 14.01
CA ASP A 217 -6.98 -1.68 13.73
C ASP A 217 -6.43 -1.12 15.05
N ILE A 218 -7.23 -1.16 16.14
CA ILE A 218 -6.76 -0.79 17.48
C ILE A 218 -5.51 -1.61 17.85
N LEU A 219 -5.57 -2.94 17.74
CA LEU A 219 -4.44 -3.83 18.02
C LEU A 219 -3.22 -3.56 17.14
N PHE A 220 -3.45 -3.19 15.87
CA PHE A 220 -2.36 -2.89 14.94
C PHE A 220 -1.63 -1.61 15.33
N TYR A 221 -2.37 -0.52 15.60
CA TYR A 221 -1.79 0.79 15.92
C TYR A 221 -1.38 0.93 17.40
N SER A 222 -1.78 0.01 18.28
CA SER A 222 -1.26 -0.07 19.65
C SER A 222 0.04 -0.89 19.74
N ASN A 223 0.45 -1.58 18.67
CA ASN A 223 1.65 -2.43 18.71
C ASN A 223 2.93 -1.59 18.51
N PRO A 224 3.89 -1.60 19.45
CA PRO A 224 5.15 -0.87 19.33
C PRO A 224 6.04 -1.37 18.19
N GLU A 225 6.02 -2.66 17.84
CA GLU A 225 6.80 -3.21 16.71
C GLU A 225 6.39 -2.60 15.36
N ARG A 226 5.12 -2.20 15.24
CA ARG A 226 4.57 -1.55 14.05
C ARG A 226 4.73 -0.04 14.07
N ARG A 227 5.37 0.50 15.12
CA ARG A 227 5.48 1.94 15.40
C ARG A 227 4.13 2.64 15.34
N GLY A 228 3.13 1.99 15.92
CA GLY A 228 1.77 2.48 15.95
C GLY A 228 1.64 3.78 16.74
N TYR A 229 0.89 4.74 16.20
CA TYR A 229 0.69 6.03 16.86
C TYR A 229 -0.12 5.96 18.17
N LEU A 230 -0.74 4.81 18.49
CA LEU A 230 -1.56 4.64 19.70
C LEU A 230 -0.80 4.07 20.90
N VAL A 231 0.47 3.66 20.77
CA VAL A 231 1.23 2.95 21.80
C VAL A 231 1.19 3.69 23.15
N ASP A 232 1.47 5.00 23.15
CA ASP A 232 1.51 5.83 24.37
C ASP A 232 0.24 6.69 24.53
N SER A 233 -0.83 6.36 23.80
CA SER A 233 -2.03 7.19 23.77
C SER A 233 -2.94 6.93 24.96
N GLU A 234 -3.52 8.01 25.50
CA GLU A 234 -4.61 7.93 26.50
C GLU A 234 -5.80 7.08 26.03
N TYR A 235 -5.98 6.96 24.72
CA TYR A 235 -7.05 6.16 24.14
C TYR A 235 -6.90 4.67 24.48
N VAL A 236 -5.68 4.14 24.41
CA VAL A 236 -5.42 2.73 24.72
C VAL A 236 -5.52 2.48 26.23
N SER A 237 -5.03 3.41 27.07
CA SER A 237 -5.17 3.29 28.52
C SER A 237 -6.63 3.34 28.97
N GLN A 238 -7.47 4.18 28.36
CA GLN A 238 -8.92 4.18 28.60
C GLN A 238 -9.61 2.87 28.19
N ILE A 239 -9.15 2.22 27.12
CA ILE A 239 -9.68 0.91 26.71
C ILE A 239 -9.29 -0.16 27.71
N GLN A 240 -8.03 -0.15 28.17
CA GLN A 240 -7.52 -1.11 29.15
C GLN A 240 -8.23 -0.96 30.50
N THR A 241 -8.33 0.26 31.04
CA THR A 241 -9.04 0.52 32.30
C THR A 241 -10.51 0.10 32.25
N LYS A 242 -11.22 0.39 31.14
CA LYS A 242 -12.60 -0.11 30.95
C LYS A 242 -12.67 -1.63 30.91
N ALA A 243 -11.70 -2.28 30.26
CA ALA A 243 -11.64 -3.74 30.21
C ALA A 243 -11.35 -4.34 31.59
N GLU A 244 -10.47 -3.73 32.38
CA GLU A 244 -10.17 -4.14 33.76
C GLU A 244 -11.39 -4.00 34.68
N VAL A 245 -12.11 -2.87 34.61
CA VAL A 245 -13.37 -2.66 35.36
C VAL A 245 -14.45 -3.66 34.95
N ALA A 246 -14.54 -3.98 33.65
CA ALA A 246 -15.47 -5.02 33.18
C ALA A 246 -15.07 -6.41 33.70
N ASN A 247 -13.77 -6.73 33.73
CA ASN A 247 -13.26 -8.00 34.26
C ASN A 247 -13.44 -8.11 35.78
N SER A 248 -13.27 -7.03 36.55
CA SER A 248 -13.52 -7.03 37.99
C SER A 248 -15.00 -7.28 38.31
N ASN A 249 -15.91 -6.71 37.53
CA ASN A 249 -17.36 -6.88 37.71
C ASN A 249 -17.87 -8.26 37.23
N SER A 250 -17.19 -8.87 36.27
CA SER A 250 -17.55 -10.17 35.68
C SER A 250 -16.80 -11.36 36.27
N LYS A 251 -15.90 -11.15 37.25
CA LYS A 251 -15.36 -12.24 38.08
C LYS A 251 -16.54 -12.95 38.74
N LYS A 252 -16.95 -14.05 38.10
CA LYS A 252 -17.91 -14.99 38.65
C LYS A 252 -17.35 -15.43 40.00
N ILE A 253 -18.11 -15.22 41.07
CA ILE A 253 -17.79 -15.85 42.35
C ILE A 253 -17.94 -17.35 42.09
N GLU A 254 -16.83 -18.02 41.78
CA GLU A 254 -16.79 -19.47 41.80
C GLU A 254 -17.17 -19.89 43.22
N ARG A 255 -18.34 -20.50 43.36
CA ARG A 255 -18.74 -21.12 44.63
C ARG A 255 -17.84 -22.32 44.81
N LYS A 256 -16.67 -22.10 45.42
CA LYS A 256 -15.78 -23.17 45.85
C LYS A 256 -16.55 -24.07 46.80
N SER A 257 -16.44 -25.38 46.58
CA SER A 257 -16.93 -26.38 47.53
C SER A 257 -16.22 -26.21 48.88
N GLU A 258 -16.84 -26.68 49.95
CA GLU A 258 -16.24 -26.60 51.30
C GLU A 258 -14.89 -27.31 51.34
N LEU A 259 -14.77 -28.46 50.66
CA LEU A 259 -13.51 -29.19 50.50
C LEU A 259 -12.42 -28.39 49.78
N GLU A 260 -12.76 -27.65 48.72
CA GLU A 260 -11.79 -26.79 48.03
C GLU A 260 -11.34 -25.62 48.91
N LYS A 261 -12.23 -25.08 49.75
CA LYS A 261 -11.85 -24.05 50.72
C LYS A 261 -10.94 -24.62 51.81
N GLU A 262 -11.23 -25.80 52.32
CA GLU A 262 -10.38 -26.50 53.28
C GLU A 262 -9.00 -26.83 52.68
N LEU A 263 -8.94 -27.32 51.44
CA LEU A 263 -7.70 -27.60 50.73
C LEU A 263 -6.86 -26.34 50.49
N GLU A 264 -7.47 -25.20 50.17
CA GLU A 264 -6.75 -23.92 50.06
C GLU A 264 -6.24 -23.41 51.41
N LEU A 265 -7.02 -23.58 52.48
CA LEU A 265 -6.59 -23.24 53.85
C LEU A 265 -5.42 -24.12 54.29
N VAL A 266 -5.44 -25.41 53.99
CA VAL A 266 -4.33 -26.33 54.25
C VAL A 266 -3.12 -25.95 53.40
N SER A 267 -3.29 -25.73 52.10
CA SER A 267 -2.19 -25.37 51.19
C SER A 267 -1.53 -24.03 51.55
N SER A 268 -2.31 -23.03 51.98
CA SER A 268 -1.77 -21.75 52.45
C SER A 268 -1.05 -21.87 53.79
N LYS A 269 -1.54 -22.71 54.69
CA LYS A 269 -0.89 -23.03 55.96
C LYS A 269 0.43 -23.78 55.75
N ASP A 270 0.46 -24.74 54.84
CA ASP A 270 1.68 -25.47 54.47
C ASP A 270 2.74 -24.56 53.84
N LYS A 271 2.33 -23.58 53.02
CA LYS A 271 3.24 -22.56 52.49
C LYS A 271 3.81 -21.67 53.58
N LEU A 272 3.00 -21.23 54.54
CA LEU A 272 3.48 -20.45 55.68
C LEU A 272 4.46 -21.26 56.55
N ILE A 273 4.17 -22.55 56.77
CA ILE A 273 5.07 -23.46 57.49
C ILE A 273 6.39 -23.64 56.73
N LEU A 274 6.36 -23.81 55.41
CA LEU A 274 7.56 -23.89 54.57
C LEU A 274 8.36 -22.59 54.57
N ASP A 275 7.70 -21.43 54.53
CA ASP A 275 8.33 -20.12 54.61
C ASP A 275 8.96 -19.88 56.01
N ASP A 276 8.34 -20.40 57.08
CA ASP A 276 8.90 -20.32 58.44
C ASP A 276 10.05 -21.31 58.66
N ILE A 277 10.01 -22.51 58.08
CA ILE A 277 11.12 -23.47 58.09
C ILE A 277 12.32 -22.93 57.30
N THR A 278 12.09 -22.31 56.14
CA THR A 278 13.15 -21.72 55.32
C THR A 278 13.76 -20.47 55.96
N LYS A 279 12.93 -19.62 56.60
CA LYS A 279 13.43 -18.52 57.46
C LYS A 279 14.20 -19.03 58.66
N GLY A 280 13.71 -20.06 59.35
CA GLY A 280 14.42 -20.72 60.46
C GLY A 280 15.76 -21.32 60.05
N ALA A 281 15.85 -21.93 58.87
CA ALA A 281 17.10 -22.44 58.30
C ALA A 281 18.08 -21.32 57.92
N SER A 282 17.58 -20.17 57.42
CA SER A 282 18.42 -19.01 57.11
C SER A 282 19.02 -18.32 58.34
N GLY A 283 18.37 -18.43 59.51
CA GLY A 283 18.85 -17.87 60.78
C GLY A 283 20.16 -18.48 61.29
N PHE A 284 20.47 -19.74 60.91
CA PHE A 284 21.72 -20.42 61.27
C PHE A 284 22.89 -20.14 60.32
N THR A 285 22.64 -19.46 59.19
CA THR A 285 23.69 -19.13 58.20
C THR A 285 24.40 -17.80 58.46
N ASN A 286 23.86 -16.98 59.39
CA ASN A 286 24.40 -15.67 59.80
C ASN A 286 24.99 -15.67 61.23
N SER A 287 25.39 -16.83 61.76
CA SER A 287 26.14 -16.92 63.01
C SER A 287 27.60 -16.50 62.78
N LYS A 288 27.86 -15.20 62.86
CA LYS A 288 29.23 -14.68 62.93
C LYS A 288 29.79 -15.02 64.32
N ILE A 289 30.95 -15.69 64.37
CA ILE A 289 31.67 -15.93 65.63
C ILE A 289 32.02 -14.56 66.22
N LEU A 290 31.38 -14.19 67.33
CA LEU A 290 31.65 -12.91 68.02
C LEU A 290 33.00 -13.00 68.71
N SER A 291 33.85 -12.00 68.47
CA SER A 291 35.14 -11.87 69.14
C SER A 291 34.98 -11.02 70.41
N PHE A 292 35.87 -11.19 71.39
CA PHE A 292 35.79 -10.50 72.69
C PHE A 292 35.78 -8.95 72.58
N ASP A 293 36.26 -8.40 71.47
CA ASP A 293 36.26 -6.96 71.21
C ASP A 293 34.87 -6.41 70.80
N ASP A 294 33.99 -7.25 70.25
CA ASP A 294 32.65 -6.86 69.81
C ASP A 294 31.69 -6.62 71.01
N LEU A 295 32.04 -7.12 72.21
CA LEU A 295 31.26 -6.99 73.44
C LEU A 295 31.54 -5.70 74.23
N LYS A 296 32.56 -4.91 73.86
CA LYS A 296 32.93 -3.67 74.57
C LYS A 296 32.17 -2.41 74.14
N LYS A 297 31.24 -2.52 73.18
CA LYS A 297 30.48 -1.39 72.62
C LYS A 297 28.95 -1.54 72.74
N LEU A 298 28.48 -2.47 73.57
CA LEU A 298 27.09 -2.51 74.07
C LEU A 298 27.07 -1.91 75.47
#